data_AF-A0A367J5M7-F1
#
_entry.id   AF-A0A367J5M7-F1
#
_cell.length_a   1.000
_cell.length_b   1.000
_cell.length_c   1.000
_cell.angle_alpha   90.00
_cell.angle_beta   90.00
_cell.angle_gamma   90.00
#
_symmetry.space_group_name_H-M   'P 1'
#
loop_
_entity.id
_entity.type
_entity.pdbx_description
1 polymer ?
#
loop_
_entity_poly.entity_id
_entity_poly.type
_entity_poly.pdbx_seq_one_letter_code
_entity_poly.pdbx_strand_id
1 'polypeptide(L)'
;YTIDAVTIHGIVGHENLHQLFGFGRIGRLVESTFRSLNNLLEHFHQSFFFYLLPQPNRYVSISQYMPPIILFACALIFQSLSLYYVGTKEPVMPADKQALPAYSIEKRHTLFGFRILILTHVAGLVIFNMIQPHFGWKYLDRFEQQEMILIQYGASELIALATVVMAVAWISTSSLAEHDGTILKSFCLAESALVIATVSLLNFSLGVMTAVLILIPYSFVQPTSNKLFQVAQTILLALLSPAGLAGLFVYITDMYLVDVLQILLSDYQVVRSWFLTFVCTVYWPINMAMMILVFTNATS
;
A
#
# COMPACT_ATOMS: atom_id res chain seq x y z
N TYR A 1 19.60 -29.70 -12.24
CA TYR A 1 20.34 -28.42 -12.16
C TYR A 1 21.52 -28.50 -13.10
N THR A 2 21.48 -27.75 -14.19
CA THR A 2 22.56 -27.64 -15.20
C THR A 2 23.34 -26.36 -14.91
N ILE A 3 24.28 -26.45 -13.98
CA ILE A 3 25.29 -25.40 -13.82
C ILE A 3 26.40 -25.77 -14.80
N ASP A 4 26.62 -24.94 -15.81
CA ASP A 4 27.71 -25.14 -16.76
C ASP A 4 29.05 -25.07 -16.01
N ALA A 5 29.68 -26.23 -15.82
CA ALA A 5 30.97 -26.35 -15.16
C ALA A 5 32.08 -26.24 -16.21
N VAL A 6 33.05 -25.34 -15.97
CA VAL A 6 34.26 -25.24 -16.78
C VAL A 6 35.42 -25.79 -15.96
N THR A 7 35.96 -26.93 -16.36
CA THR A 7 37.14 -27.53 -15.73
C THR A 7 38.40 -27.04 -16.41
N ILE A 8 39.27 -26.35 -15.67
CA ILE A 8 40.61 -25.98 -16.13
C ILE A 8 41.56 -27.11 -15.75
N HIS A 9 42.14 -27.77 -16.75
CA HIS A 9 43.19 -28.76 -16.54
C HIS A 9 44.46 -28.35 -17.28
N GLY A 10 45.59 -28.34 -16.57
CA GLY A 10 46.90 -28.06 -17.15
C GLY A 10 47.45 -29.28 -17.85
N ILE A 11 47.78 -29.16 -19.14
CA ILE A 11 48.45 -30.23 -19.90
C ILE A 11 49.95 -30.13 -19.62
N VAL A 12 50.54 -31.16 -19.03
CA VAL A 12 51.99 -31.22 -18.76
C VAL A 12 52.66 -32.01 -19.89
N GLY A 13 53.71 -31.44 -20.50
CA GLY A 13 54.61 -32.15 -21.42
C GLY A 13 54.25 -32.06 -22.91
N HIS A 14 54.33 -30.88 -23.52
CA HIS A 14 54.37 -30.74 -24.98
C HIS A 14 55.53 -29.81 -25.38
N GLU A 15 56.35 -30.25 -26.34
CA GLU A 15 57.52 -29.50 -26.83
C GLU A 15 57.15 -28.21 -27.59
N ASN A 16 55.86 -28.01 -27.93
CA ASN A 16 55.33 -26.86 -28.67
C ASN A 16 54.39 -25.96 -27.83
N LEU A 17 54.80 -25.58 -26.62
CA LEU A 17 54.02 -24.69 -25.73
C LEU A 17 53.63 -23.36 -26.40
N HIS A 18 54.50 -22.79 -27.25
CA HIS A 18 54.24 -21.53 -27.96
C HIS A 18 53.05 -21.56 -28.93
N GLN A 19 52.69 -22.73 -29.47
CA GLN A 19 51.49 -22.88 -30.32
C GLN A 19 50.21 -23.15 -29.51
N LEU A 20 50.34 -23.57 -28.25
CA LEU A 20 49.21 -23.82 -27.35
C LEU A 20 48.72 -22.53 -26.64
N PHE A 21 49.61 -21.59 -26.34
CA PHE A 21 49.28 -20.31 -25.68
C PHE A 21 48.93 -19.19 -26.68
N GLY A 22 47.94 -19.42 -27.53
CA GLY A 22 47.40 -18.37 -28.40
C GLY A 22 46.46 -17.42 -27.65
N PHE A 23 46.57 -16.11 -27.90
CA PHE A 23 45.64 -15.09 -27.37
C PHE A 23 44.15 -15.46 -27.55
N GLY A 24 43.79 -16.18 -28.62
CA GLY A 24 42.42 -16.65 -28.85
C GLY A 24 41.92 -17.76 -27.90
N ARG A 25 42.82 -18.55 -27.27
CA ARG A 25 42.41 -19.50 -26.21
C ARG A 25 42.24 -18.79 -24.89
N ILE A 26 43.11 -17.82 -24.58
CA ILE A 26 42.97 -16.95 -23.41
C ILE A 26 41.67 -16.14 -23.52
N GLY A 27 41.40 -15.55 -24.69
CA GLY A 27 40.15 -14.83 -24.95
C GLY A 27 38.91 -15.70 -24.77
N ARG A 28 38.93 -16.95 -25.25
CA ARG A 28 37.83 -17.91 -25.01
C ARG A 28 37.66 -18.29 -23.54
N LEU A 29 38.75 -18.44 -22.79
CA LEU A 29 38.69 -18.70 -21.35
C LEU A 29 38.07 -17.51 -20.62
N VAL A 30 38.55 -16.29 -20.90
CA VAL A 30 38.04 -15.05 -20.31
C VAL A 30 36.55 -14.84 -20.66
N GLU A 31 36.17 -14.99 -21.94
CA GLU A 31 34.79 -14.91 -22.40
C GLU A 31 33.89 -15.94 -21.70
N SER A 32 34.37 -17.19 -21.59
CA SER A 32 33.64 -18.27 -20.91
C SER A 32 33.48 -17.99 -19.42
N THR A 33 34.51 -17.47 -18.75
CA THR A 33 34.42 -17.04 -17.34
C THR A 33 33.42 -15.90 -17.17
N PHE A 34 33.44 -14.88 -18.04
CA PHE A 34 32.46 -13.80 -17.97
C PHE A 34 31.04 -14.27 -18.27
N ARG A 35 30.85 -15.20 -19.23
CA ARG A 35 29.53 -15.78 -19.52
C ARG A 35 29.03 -16.63 -18.34
N SER A 36 29.90 -17.44 -17.75
CA SER A 36 29.58 -18.26 -16.57
C SER A 36 29.27 -17.37 -15.37
N LEU A 37 30.09 -16.35 -15.10
CA LEU A 37 29.83 -15.36 -14.06
C LEU A 37 28.52 -14.63 -14.31
N ASN A 38 28.24 -14.19 -15.54
CA ASN A 38 27.00 -13.50 -15.88
C ASN A 38 25.77 -14.40 -15.70
N ASN A 39 25.85 -15.66 -16.10
CA ASN A 39 24.78 -16.65 -15.90
C ASN A 39 24.57 -16.96 -14.40
N LEU A 40 25.66 -16.98 -13.63
CA LEU A 40 25.61 -17.13 -12.17
C LEU A 40 25.04 -15.87 -11.50
N LEU A 41 25.40 -14.69 -12.01
CA LEU A 41 24.88 -13.39 -11.56
C LEU A 41 23.38 -13.30 -11.82
N GLU A 42 22.90 -13.87 -12.91
CA GLU A 42 21.46 -13.96 -13.20
C GLU A 42 20.73 -14.85 -12.19
N HIS A 43 21.29 -16.01 -11.83
CA HIS A 43 20.72 -16.87 -10.78
C HIS A 43 20.87 -16.32 -9.35
N PHE A 44 21.96 -15.61 -9.05
CA PHE A 44 22.11 -14.90 -7.78
C PHE A 44 21.20 -13.69 -7.72
N HIS A 45 21.04 -12.92 -8.80
CA HIS A 45 20.04 -11.87 -8.87
C HIS A 45 18.62 -12.42 -8.65
N GLN A 46 18.28 -13.59 -9.18
CA GLN A 46 16.95 -14.16 -9.00
C GLN A 46 16.63 -14.60 -7.56
N SER A 47 17.65 -14.80 -6.71
CA SER A 47 17.49 -15.27 -5.33
C SER A 47 17.77 -14.17 -4.29
N PHE A 48 18.73 -13.28 -4.52
CA PHE A 48 19.26 -12.37 -3.49
C PHE A 48 18.43 -11.10 -3.21
N PHE A 49 17.56 -10.67 -4.13
CA PHE A 49 16.87 -9.37 -3.96
C PHE A 49 15.82 -9.31 -2.86
N PHE A 50 15.42 -10.45 -2.30
CA PHE A 50 14.35 -10.49 -1.31
C PHE A 50 14.76 -11.13 0.02
N TYR A 51 16.05 -11.08 0.39
CA TYR A 51 16.46 -11.42 1.75
C TYR A 51 16.32 -10.23 2.68
N LEU A 52 15.70 -10.46 3.84
CA LEU A 52 15.85 -9.56 4.97
C LEU A 52 17.14 -9.90 5.71
N LEU A 53 17.94 -8.86 5.98
CA LEU A 53 19.18 -8.94 6.75
C LEU A 53 18.99 -8.26 8.12
N PRO A 54 18.22 -8.86 9.04
CA PRO A 54 18.03 -8.28 10.36
C PRO A 54 19.33 -8.22 11.18
N GLN A 55 20.30 -9.09 10.88
CA GLN A 55 21.62 -9.11 11.52
C GLN A 55 22.68 -9.52 10.47
N PRO A 56 23.95 -9.11 10.63
CA PRO A 56 25.03 -9.45 9.67
C PRO A 56 25.21 -10.95 9.42
N ASN A 57 24.81 -11.79 10.38
CA ASN A 57 24.92 -13.25 10.35
C ASN A 57 23.57 -13.96 10.12
N ARG A 58 22.46 -13.22 9.92
CA ARG A 58 21.12 -13.80 9.77
C ARG A 58 20.48 -13.32 8.47
N TYR A 59 20.23 -14.29 7.60
CA TYR A 59 19.61 -14.11 6.30
C TYR A 59 18.22 -14.75 6.35
N VAL A 60 17.17 -13.98 6.13
CA VAL A 60 15.79 -14.48 6.11
C VAL A 60 15.27 -14.38 4.69
N SER A 61 14.96 -15.51 4.06
CA SER A 61 14.47 -15.54 2.68
C SER A 61 13.03 -15.04 2.57
N ILE A 62 12.65 -14.54 1.40
CA ILE A 62 11.29 -14.11 1.06
C ILE A 62 10.22 -15.15 1.40
N SER A 63 10.52 -16.42 1.16
CA SER A 63 9.63 -17.54 1.45
C SER A 63 9.31 -17.69 2.94
N GLN A 64 10.14 -17.15 3.84
CA GLN A 64 9.93 -17.25 5.27
C GLN A 64 9.07 -16.10 5.81
N TYR A 65 9.25 -14.87 5.30
CA TYR A 65 8.57 -13.70 5.87
C TYR A 65 7.34 -13.23 5.07
N MET A 66 7.22 -13.56 3.78
CA MET A 66 6.07 -13.16 2.96
C MET A 66 4.76 -13.93 3.21
N PRO A 67 4.74 -15.22 3.61
CA PRO A 67 3.48 -15.95 3.74
C PRO A 67 2.41 -15.24 4.59
N PRO A 68 2.72 -14.63 5.76
CA PRO A 68 1.72 -13.87 6.53
C PRO A 68 1.11 -12.69 5.75
N ILE A 69 1.91 -11.94 5.00
CA ILE A 69 1.44 -10.81 4.19
C ILE A 69 0.54 -11.31 3.07
N ILE A 70 0.94 -12.40 2.40
CA ILE A 70 0.13 -13.01 1.35
C ILE A 70 -1.22 -13.42 1.92
N LEU A 71 -1.27 -14.00 3.12
CA LEU A 71 -2.53 -14.32 3.79
C LEU A 71 -3.38 -13.09 4.07
N PHE A 72 -2.79 -11.98 4.54
CA PHE A 72 -3.52 -10.72 4.78
C PHE A 72 -4.07 -10.13 3.47
N ALA A 73 -3.27 -10.11 2.40
CA ALA A 73 -3.71 -9.63 1.10
C ALA A 73 -4.82 -10.52 0.52
N CYS A 74 -4.67 -11.85 0.59
CA CYS A 74 -5.69 -12.79 0.15
C CYS A 74 -7.01 -12.62 0.92
N ALA A 75 -6.97 -12.40 2.23
CA ALA A 75 -8.18 -12.17 3.02
C ALA A 75 -8.97 -10.95 2.52
N LEU A 76 -8.27 -9.84 2.28
CA LEU A 76 -8.87 -8.61 1.74
C LEU A 76 -9.39 -8.79 0.31
N ILE A 77 -8.64 -9.49 -0.56
CA ILE A 77 -9.06 -9.79 -1.93
C ILE A 77 -10.32 -10.66 -1.94
N PHE A 78 -10.36 -11.73 -1.15
CA PHE A 78 -11.53 -12.61 -1.10
C PHE A 78 -12.76 -11.87 -0.57
N GLN A 79 -12.60 -11.01 0.43
CA GLN A 79 -13.70 -10.18 0.91
C GLN A 79 -14.16 -9.18 -0.15
N SER A 80 -13.21 -8.53 -0.85
CA SER A 80 -13.50 -7.61 -1.95
C SER A 80 -14.27 -8.30 -3.08
N LEU A 81 -13.82 -9.47 -3.52
CA LEU A 81 -14.47 -10.26 -4.57
C LEU A 81 -15.85 -10.76 -4.14
N SER A 82 -15.99 -11.20 -2.89
CA SER A 82 -17.29 -11.60 -2.32
C SER A 82 -18.29 -10.44 -2.37
N LEU A 83 -17.89 -9.25 -1.91
CA LEU A 83 -18.74 -8.06 -1.97
C LEU A 83 -19.09 -7.63 -3.40
N TYR A 84 -18.17 -7.80 -4.35
CA TYR A 84 -18.40 -7.44 -5.75
C TYR A 84 -19.35 -8.40 -6.46
N TYR A 85 -19.05 -9.71 -6.40
CA TYR A 85 -19.74 -10.74 -7.17
C TYR A 85 -20.99 -11.28 -6.46
N VAL A 86 -20.94 -11.49 -5.14
CA VAL A 86 -22.09 -11.99 -4.35
C VAL A 86 -22.90 -10.81 -3.83
N GLY A 87 -22.24 -9.82 -3.23
CA GLY A 87 -22.90 -8.69 -2.57
C GLY A 87 -23.53 -9.07 -1.23
N THR A 88 -24.32 -8.16 -0.69
CA THR A 88 -24.94 -8.28 0.64
C THR A 88 -26.39 -8.76 0.59
N LYS A 89 -27.06 -8.66 -0.56
CA LYS A 89 -28.45 -9.06 -0.75
C LYS A 89 -28.55 -10.54 -1.10
N GLU A 90 -29.57 -11.21 -0.58
CA GLU A 90 -29.86 -12.58 -0.97
C GLU A 90 -30.20 -12.67 -2.47
N PRO A 91 -29.67 -13.68 -3.19
CA PRO A 91 -29.97 -13.86 -4.60
C PRO A 91 -31.45 -14.18 -4.78
N VAL A 92 -32.18 -13.31 -5.49
CA VAL A 92 -33.58 -13.55 -5.84
C VAL A 92 -33.65 -14.60 -6.95
N MET A 93 -34.43 -15.66 -6.75
CA MET A 93 -34.62 -16.72 -7.75
C MET A 93 -35.37 -16.15 -8.96
N PRO A 94 -34.79 -16.14 -10.17
CA PRO A 94 -35.54 -15.72 -11.36
C PRO A 94 -36.72 -16.68 -11.57
N ALA A 95 -37.89 -16.14 -11.90
CA ALA A 95 -39.12 -16.92 -12.09
C ALA A 95 -38.98 -18.07 -13.11
N ASP A 96 -37.95 -18.01 -13.97
CA ASP A 96 -37.68 -18.92 -15.07
C ASP A 96 -36.48 -19.88 -14.82
N LYS A 97 -35.91 -19.91 -13.61
CA LYS A 97 -34.75 -20.79 -13.29
C LYS A 97 -35.01 -21.68 -12.08
N GLN A 98 -34.65 -22.95 -12.21
CA GLN A 98 -34.76 -23.97 -11.16
C GLN A 98 -33.65 -23.90 -10.09
N ALA A 99 -32.59 -23.12 -10.31
CA ALA A 99 -31.47 -22.99 -9.39
C ALA A 99 -31.11 -21.53 -9.15
N LEU A 100 -30.76 -21.22 -7.90
CA LEU A 100 -30.24 -19.91 -7.51
C LEU A 100 -28.90 -19.65 -8.21
N PRO A 101 -28.68 -18.43 -8.73
CA PRO A 101 -27.40 -18.08 -9.32
C PRO A 101 -26.31 -18.02 -8.25
N ALA A 102 -25.12 -18.51 -8.58
CA ALA A 102 -23.94 -18.47 -7.69
C ALA A 102 -23.38 -17.04 -7.49
N TYR A 103 -23.85 -16.06 -8.27
CA TYR A 103 -23.44 -14.67 -8.24
C TYR A 103 -24.65 -13.75 -8.43
N SER A 104 -24.54 -12.50 -7.99
CA SER A 104 -25.59 -11.51 -8.15
C SER A 104 -25.75 -11.09 -9.61
N ILE A 105 -27.00 -11.06 -10.07
CA ILE A 105 -27.38 -10.61 -11.42
C ILE A 105 -27.65 -9.09 -11.43
N GLU A 106 -27.65 -8.43 -10.27
CA GLU A 106 -27.91 -6.98 -10.19
C GLU A 106 -26.81 -6.16 -10.87
N LYS A 107 -27.21 -5.11 -11.58
CA LYS A 107 -26.28 -4.14 -12.17
C LYS A 107 -25.55 -3.39 -11.05
N ARG A 108 -24.23 -3.49 -11.02
CA ARG A 108 -23.40 -2.79 -10.02
C ARG A 108 -23.08 -1.36 -10.48
N HIS A 109 -23.33 -0.39 -9.61
CA HIS A 109 -23.01 1.02 -9.84
C HIS A 109 -21.54 1.32 -9.47
N THR A 110 -20.60 0.85 -10.29
CA THR A 110 -19.15 1.00 -10.04
C THR A 110 -18.67 2.45 -10.11
N LEU A 111 -19.36 3.30 -10.87
CA LEU A 111 -19.00 4.70 -11.05
C LEU A 111 -19.00 5.48 -9.73
N PHE A 112 -19.91 5.16 -8.81
CA PHE A 112 -19.95 5.78 -7.49
C PHE A 112 -18.66 5.52 -6.70
N GLY A 113 -18.26 4.24 -6.59
CA GLY A 113 -17.03 3.84 -5.91
C GLY A 113 -15.79 4.50 -6.51
N PHE A 114 -15.67 4.52 -7.84
CA PHE A 114 -14.56 5.19 -8.52
C PHE A 114 -14.53 6.70 -8.28
N ARG A 115 -15.69 7.39 -8.29
CA ARG A 115 -15.74 8.83 -8.02
C ARG A 115 -15.23 9.18 -6.64
N ILE A 116 -15.64 8.43 -5.61
CA ILE A 116 -15.18 8.65 -4.23
C ILE A 116 -13.68 8.38 -4.11
N LEU A 117 -13.17 7.28 -4.68
CA LEU A 117 -11.74 6.99 -4.65
C LEU A 117 -10.90 8.04 -5.38
N ILE A 118 -11.31 8.44 -6.58
CA ILE A 118 -10.62 9.52 -7.31
C ILE A 118 -10.61 10.80 -6.47
N LEU A 119 -11.74 11.16 -5.86
CA LEU A 119 -11.84 12.34 -5.00
C LEU A 119 -10.87 12.25 -3.81
N THR A 120 -10.83 11.13 -3.09
CA THR A 120 -9.96 10.98 -1.92
C THR A 120 -8.48 10.92 -2.29
N HIS A 121 -8.12 10.30 -3.42
CA HIS A 121 -6.73 10.33 -3.91
C HIS A 121 -6.29 11.70 -4.40
N VAL A 122 -7.16 12.45 -5.07
CA VAL A 122 -6.87 13.84 -5.43
C VAL A 122 -6.66 14.68 -4.16
N ALA A 123 -7.50 14.51 -3.15
CA ALA A 123 -7.29 15.15 -1.84
C ALA A 123 -5.95 14.74 -1.22
N GLY A 124 -5.58 13.46 -1.27
CA GLY A 124 -4.27 12.96 -0.83
C GLY A 124 -3.08 13.58 -1.57
N LEU A 125 -3.19 13.78 -2.88
CA LEU A 125 -2.17 14.47 -3.68
C LEU A 125 -2.06 15.95 -3.29
N VAL A 126 -3.19 16.63 -3.04
CA VAL A 126 -3.19 18.02 -2.57
C VAL A 126 -2.55 18.12 -1.19
N ILE A 127 -2.90 17.22 -0.27
CA ILE A 127 -2.31 17.11 1.06
C ILE A 127 -0.79 16.87 0.97
N PHE A 128 -0.36 15.96 0.09
CA PHE A 128 1.06 15.71 -0.13
C PHE A 128 1.81 16.96 -0.59
N ASN A 129 1.23 17.74 -1.51
CA ASN A 129 1.83 19.00 -1.93
C ASN A 129 1.84 20.07 -0.80
N MET A 130 0.79 20.10 0.03
CA MET A 130 0.68 21.03 1.17
C MET A 130 1.73 20.76 2.25
N ILE A 131 1.95 19.49 2.60
CA ILE A 131 2.84 19.09 3.69
C ILE A 131 4.33 19.18 3.30
N GLN A 132 4.66 19.25 2.01
CA GLN A 132 6.04 19.35 1.56
C GLN A 132 6.71 20.64 2.05
N PRO A 133 7.98 20.59 2.50
CA PRO A 133 8.65 21.79 3.01
C PRO A 133 8.85 22.89 1.96
N HIS A 134 8.90 22.53 0.66
CA HIS A 134 8.93 23.51 -0.43
C HIS A 134 7.70 24.43 -0.41
N PHE A 135 6.52 23.90 -0.10
CA PHE A 135 5.31 24.71 0.05
C PHE A 135 5.45 25.71 1.19
N GLY A 136 5.91 25.22 2.36
CA GLY A 136 6.17 26.04 3.54
C GLY A 136 7.14 27.18 3.24
N TRP A 137 8.31 26.89 2.68
CA TRP A 137 9.29 27.92 2.35
C TRP A 137 8.81 28.93 1.29
N LYS A 138 7.89 28.52 0.41
CA LYS A 138 7.38 29.40 -0.64
C LYS A 138 6.26 30.34 -0.15
N TYR A 139 5.40 29.87 0.75
CA TYR A 139 4.16 30.59 1.13
C TYR A 139 4.08 30.98 2.61
N LEU A 140 4.93 30.42 3.46
CA LEU A 140 4.90 30.58 4.92
C LEU A 140 6.27 31.00 5.50
N ASP A 141 7.16 31.56 4.68
CA ASP A 141 8.53 31.98 5.07
C ASP A 141 8.57 33.00 6.21
N ARG A 142 7.50 33.77 6.40
CA ARG A 142 7.32 34.75 7.48
C ARG A 142 7.13 34.14 8.87
N PHE A 143 6.82 32.85 8.95
CA PHE A 143 6.58 32.15 10.21
C PHE A 143 7.84 31.42 10.65
N GLU A 144 7.98 31.18 11.95
CA GLU A 144 9.05 30.31 12.43
C GLU A 144 8.85 28.87 11.91
N GLN A 145 9.94 28.11 11.79
CA GLN A 145 9.90 26.77 11.20
C GLN A 145 8.88 25.84 11.89
N GLN A 146 8.77 25.93 13.22
CA GLN A 146 7.81 25.14 14.00
C GLN A 146 6.36 25.52 13.68
N GLU A 147 6.07 26.82 13.61
CA GLU A 147 4.75 27.34 13.25
C GLU A 147 4.37 26.95 11.82
N MET A 148 5.31 27.07 10.88
CA MET A 148 5.12 26.66 9.49
C MET A 148 4.70 25.19 9.39
N ILE A 149 5.41 24.28 10.07
CA ILE A 149 5.09 22.84 10.07
C ILE A 149 3.69 22.59 10.63
N LEU A 150 3.33 23.24 11.74
CA LEU A 150 2.01 23.11 12.35
C LEU A 150 0.89 23.66 11.47
N ILE A 151 1.11 24.78 10.78
CA ILE A 151 0.16 25.34 9.81
C ILE A 151 -0.04 24.38 8.64
N GLN A 152 1.03 23.83 8.06
CA GLN A 152 0.94 22.86 6.96
C GLN A 152 0.21 21.58 7.37
N TYR A 153 0.51 21.07 8.56
CA TYR A 153 -0.15 19.90 9.12
C TYR A 153 -1.64 20.18 9.39
N GLY A 154 -1.97 21.28 10.06
CA GLY A 154 -3.36 21.68 10.30
C GLY A 154 -4.17 21.92 9.03
N ALA A 155 -3.56 22.52 8.00
CA ALA A 155 -4.19 22.67 6.69
C ALA A 155 -4.45 21.33 6.01
N SER A 156 -3.55 20.37 6.14
CA SER A 156 -3.70 19.00 5.62
C SER A 156 -4.87 18.27 6.28
N GLU A 157 -4.99 18.36 7.61
CA GLU A 157 -6.11 17.80 8.37
C GLU A 157 -7.45 18.44 7.97
N LEU A 158 -7.45 19.77 7.76
CA LEU A 158 -8.64 20.48 7.31
C LEU A 158 -9.09 20.02 5.92
N ILE A 159 -8.15 19.80 4.99
CA ILE A 159 -8.46 19.30 3.64
C ILE A 159 -9.07 17.90 3.72
N ALA A 160 -8.50 17.01 4.54
CA ALA A 160 -9.04 15.67 4.72
C ALA A 160 -10.46 15.69 5.32
N LEU A 161 -10.66 16.46 6.39
CA LEU A 161 -11.97 16.62 7.02
C LEU A 161 -12.99 17.21 6.06
N ALA A 162 -12.64 18.27 5.34
CA ALA A 162 -13.51 18.91 4.36
C ALA A 162 -13.90 17.93 3.25
N THR A 163 -12.95 17.12 2.76
CA THR A 163 -13.22 16.11 1.72
C THR A 163 -14.25 15.08 2.20
N VAL A 164 -14.09 14.55 3.42
CA VAL A 164 -15.03 13.60 4.01
C VAL A 164 -16.40 14.23 4.23
N VAL A 165 -16.46 15.41 4.88
CA VAL A 165 -17.73 16.09 5.20
C VAL A 165 -18.49 16.48 3.94
N MET A 166 -17.82 17.04 2.93
CA MET A 166 -18.46 17.41 1.66
C MET A 166 -18.98 16.17 0.91
N ALA A 167 -18.21 15.08 0.87
CA ALA A 167 -18.66 13.84 0.25
C ALA A 167 -19.87 13.24 0.96
N VAL A 168 -19.85 13.19 2.30
CA VAL A 168 -20.97 12.70 3.11
C VAL A 168 -22.21 13.59 2.94
N ALA A 169 -22.04 14.91 2.93
CA ALA A 169 -23.14 15.85 2.70
C ALA A 169 -23.76 15.62 1.31
N TRP A 170 -22.93 15.48 0.27
CA TRP A 170 -23.39 15.21 -1.09
C TRP A 170 -24.17 13.90 -1.21
N ILE A 171 -23.70 12.82 -0.58
CA ILE A 171 -24.39 11.53 -0.53
C ILE A 171 -25.73 11.66 0.18
N SER A 172 -25.75 12.39 1.31
CA SER A 172 -26.96 12.58 2.13
C SER A 172 -28.03 13.41 1.40
N THR A 173 -27.63 14.39 0.58
CA THR A 173 -28.57 15.21 -0.20
C THR A 173 -29.04 14.54 -1.48
N SER A 174 -28.26 13.61 -2.03
CA SER A 174 -28.49 13.01 -3.34
C SER A 174 -28.94 11.55 -3.16
N SER A 175 -30.14 11.31 -2.61
CA SER A 175 -30.62 9.96 -2.26
C SER A 175 -30.92 9.06 -3.48
N LEU A 176 -29.95 8.86 -4.36
CA LEU A 176 -30.01 7.90 -5.46
C LEU A 176 -29.67 6.52 -4.92
N ALA A 177 -30.40 5.51 -5.39
CA ALA A 177 -30.13 4.09 -5.15
C ALA A 177 -28.71 3.65 -5.60
N GLU A 178 -28.01 4.49 -6.37
CA GLU A 178 -26.65 4.26 -6.86
C GLU A 178 -25.56 4.42 -5.79
N HIS A 179 -25.86 5.01 -4.63
CA HIS A 179 -24.92 5.24 -3.51
C HIS A 179 -24.78 4.00 -2.60
N ASP A 180 -24.69 2.81 -3.18
CA ASP A 180 -24.44 1.57 -2.44
C ASP A 180 -22.98 1.53 -1.96
N GLY A 181 -22.79 1.50 -0.64
CA GLY A 181 -21.48 1.39 0.00
C GLY A 181 -20.77 0.07 -0.27
N THR A 182 -21.49 -0.98 -0.65
CA THR A 182 -20.93 -2.33 -0.86
C THR A 182 -19.80 -2.33 -1.89
N ILE A 183 -20.00 -1.65 -3.02
CA ILE A 183 -18.99 -1.56 -4.09
C ILE A 183 -17.82 -0.66 -3.69
N LEU A 184 -18.09 0.45 -2.98
CA LEU A 184 -17.03 1.30 -2.44
C LEU A 184 -16.13 0.51 -1.47
N LYS A 185 -16.72 -0.28 -0.57
CA LYS A 185 -15.98 -1.17 0.34
C LYS A 185 -15.15 -2.19 -0.44
N SER A 186 -15.75 -2.84 -1.44
CA SER A 186 -15.03 -3.79 -2.30
C SER A 186 -13.79 -3.18 -2.93
N PHE A 187 -13.89 -1.96 -3.50
CA PHE A 187 -12.75 -1.28 -4.09
C PHE A 187 -11.70 -0.86 -3.06
N CYS A 188 -12.12 -0.32 -1.90
CA CYS A 188 -11.18 0.03 -0.83
C CYS A 188 -10.39 -1.19 -0.32
N LEU A 189 -11.05 -2.35 -0.21
CA LEU A 189 -10.40 -3.61 0.19
C LEU A 189 -9.48 -4.16 -0.91
N ALA A 190 -9.87 -4.08 -2.17
CA ALA A 190 -9.03 -4.49 -3.31
C ALA A 190 -7.75 -3.65 -3.37
N GLU A 191 -7.91 -2.33 -3.26
CA GLU A 191 -6.80 -1.38 -3.25
C GLU A 191 -5.89 -1.62 -2.06
N SER A 192 -6.46 -1.76 -0.85
CA SER A 192 -5.70 -2.09 0.37
C SER A 192 -4.85 -3.35 0.20
N ALA A 193 -5.40 -4.39 -0.42
CA ALA A 193 -4.67 -5.63 -0.68
C ALA A 193 -3.52 -5.44 -1.67
N LEU A 194 -3.76 -4.70 -2.76
CA LEU A 194 -2.72 -4.36 -3.74
C LEU A 194 -1.60 -3.55 -3.08
N VAL A 195 -1.97 -2.58 -2.24
CA VAL A 195 -1.03 -1.74 -1.49
C VAL A 195 -0.20 -2.58 -0.53
N ILE A 196 -0.80 -3.45 0.28
CA ILE A 196 -0.05 -4.33 1.19
C ILE A 196 0.92 -5.23 0.40
N ALA A 197 0.47 -5.84 -0.70
CA ALA A 197 1.30 -6.72 -1.51
C ALA A 197 2.49 -5.99 -2.14
N THR A 198 2.27 -4.77 -2.66
CA THR A 198 3.32 -3.98 -3.32
C THR A 198 4.26 -3.31 -2.32
N VAL A 199 3.72 -2.66 -1.29
CA VAL A 199 4.51 -1.96 -0.27
C VAL A 199 5.35 -2.95 0.52
N SER A 200 4.86 -4.15 0.83
CA SER A 200 5.68 -5.14 1.55
C SER A 200 6.89 -5.64 0.77
N LEU A 201 6.84 -5.65 -0.57
CA LEU A 201 7.98 -5.99 -1.42
C LEU A 201 9.04 -4.88 -1.41
N LEU A 202 8.62 -3.63 -1.30
CA LEU A 202 9.51 -2.44 -1.29
C LEU A 202 10.04 -2.13 0.12
N ASN A 203 9.17 -2.25 1.11
CA ASN A 203 9.43 -2.00 2.52
C ASN A 203 8.57 -2.95 3.36
N PHE A 204 9.17 -4.07 3.72
CA PHE A 204 8.49 -5.13 4.48
C PHE A 204 7.89 -4.62 5.79
N SER A 205 8.61 -3.80 6.55
CA SER A 205 8.13 -3.29 7.85
C SER A 205 6.90 -2.39 7.68
N LEU A 206 6.93 -1.48 6.71
CA LEU A 206 5.80 -0.62 6.39
C LEU A 206 4.60 -1.43 5.90
N GLY A 207 4.82 -2.43 5.05
CA GLY A 207 3.77 -3.31 4.54
C GLY A 207 3.09 -4.12 5.66
N VAL A 208 3.86 -4.70 6.57
CA VAL A 208 3.33 -5.44 7.74
C VAL A 208 2.56 -4.52 8.67
N MET A 209 3.13 -3.36 9.01
CA MET A 209 2.46 -2.39 9.88
C MET A 209 1.13 -1.93 9.28
N THR A 210 1.14 -1.58 7.99
CA THR A 210 -0.07 -1.21 7.25
C THR A 210 -1.10 -2.34 7.27
N ALA A 211 -0.67 -3.58 7.01
CA ALA A 211 -1.57 -4.73 7.02
C ALA A 211 -2.23 -4.94 8.38
N VAL A 212 -1.47 -4.87 9.47
CA VAL A 212 -2.01 -5.01 10.84
C VAL A 212 -2.99 -3.89 11.17
N LEU A 213 -2.66 -2.64 10.78
CA LEU A 213 -3.51 -1.48 11.04
C LEU A 213 -4.85 -1.54 10.29
N ILE A 214 -4.87 -2.04 9.06
CA ILE A 214 -6.08 -1.96 8.23
C ILE A 214 -6.87 -3.26 8.15
N LEU A 215 -6.23 -4.43 8.21
CA LEU A 215 -6.89 -5.71 7.93
C LEU A 215 -8.14 -5.92 8.79
N ILE A 216 -7.99 -5.83 10.11
CA ILE A 216 -9.10 -6.05 11.03
C ILE A 216 -10.14 -4.92 10.91
N PRO A 217 -9.78 -3.63 11.10
CA PRO A 217 -10.76 -2.56 11.08
C PRO A 217 -11.54 -2.50 9.76
N TYR A 218 -10.85 -2.52 8.62
CA TYR A 218 -11.50 -2.33 7.31
C TYR A 218 -12.38 -3.52 6.93
N SER A 219 -12.08 -4.72 7.42
CA SER A 219 -12.94 -5.88 7.21
C SER A 219 -14.29 -5.73 7.91
N PHE A 220 -14.33 -5.11 9.09
CA PHE A 220 -15.54 -4.94 9.90
C PHE A 220 -16.32 -3.66 9.60
N VAL A 221 -15.68 -2.62 9.07
CA VAL A 221 -16.38 -1.38 8.70
C VAL A 221 -17.44 -1.68 7.64
N GLN A 222 -18.67 -1.25 7.89
CA GLN A 222 -19.80 -1.45 6.99
C GLN A 222 -20.80 -0.28 7.05
N PRO A 223 -21.51 -0.01 5.95
CA PRO A 223 -22.63 0.93 5.95
C PRO A 223 -23.65 0.53 7.03
N THR A 224 -24.06 1.46 7.88
CA THR A 224 -25.02 1.18 8.95
C THR A 224 -25.98 2.34 9.16
N SER A 225 -27.26 2.02 9.37
CA SER A 225 -28.28 3.00 9.75
C SER A 225 -28.29 3.26 11.26
N ASN A 226 -27.59 2.44 12.06
CA ASN A 226 -27.56 2.60 13.51
C ASN A 226 -26.50 3.64 13.91
N LYS A 227 -26.96 4.80 14.43
CA LYS A 227 -26.11 5.92 14.85
C LYS A 227 -25.02 5.53 15.84
N LEU A 228 -25.27 4.59 16.76
CA LEU A 228 -24.26 4.18 17.73
C LEU A 228 -23.09 3.46 17.04
N PHE A 229 -23.40 2.49 16.18
CA PHE A 229 -22.38 1.80 15.39
C PHE A 229 -21.71 2.71 14.37
N GLN A 230 -22.43 3.70 13.84
CA GLN A 230 -21.89 4.71 12.95
C GLN A 230 -20.80 5.52 13.65
N VAL A 231 -21.12 6.10 14.82
CA VAL A 231 -20.18 6.86 15.63
C VAL A 231 -18.99 6.01 16.06
N ALA A 232 -19.22 4.78 16.50
CA ALA A 232 -18.14 3.86 16.89
C ALA A 232 -17.17 3.57 15.73
N GLN A 233 -17.68 3.31 14.53
CA GLN A 233 -16.86 3.10 13.34
C GLN A 233 -16.11 4.37 12.91
N THR A 234 -16.75 5.54 13.00
CA THR A 234 -16.09 6.83 12.70
C THR A 234 -14.96 7.12 13.68
N ILE A 235 -15.15 6.87 14.99
CA ILE A 235 -14.09 7.03 15.99
C ILE A 235 -12.95 6.06 15.71
N LEU A 236 -13.24 4.79 15.43
CA LEU A 236 -12.23 3.80 15.08
C LEU A 236 -11.40 4.25 13.87
N LEU A 237 -12.05 4.71 12.81
CA LEU A 237 -11.37 5.19 11.61
C LEU A 237 -10.59 6.49 11.85
N ALA A 238 -11.08 7.38 12.72
CA ALA A 238 -10.38 8.60 13.11
C ALA A 238 -9.11 8.29 13.91
N LEU A 239 -9.15 7.29 14.80
CA LEU A 239 -7.96 6.81 15.51
C LEU A 239 -6.94 6.17 14.57
N LEU A 240 -7.40 5.56 13.48
CA LEU A 240 -6.56 5.00 12.42
C LEU A 240 -6.15 6.05 11.36
N SER A 241 -6.67 7.27 11.40
CA SER A 241 -6.22 8.32 10.48
C SER A 241 -4.76 8.71 10.79
N PRO A 242 -4.02 9.34 9.86
CA PRO A 242 -2.69 9.86 10.16
C PRO A 242 -2.64 10.73 11.41
N ALA A 243 -3.69 11.51 11.69
CA ALA A 243 -3.80 12.31 12.90
C ALA A 243 -3.93 11.46 14.17
N GLY A 244 -4.79 10.44 14.13
CA GLY A 244 -4.98 9.53 15.26
C GLY A 244 -3.70 8.75 15.58
N LEU A 245 -3.01 8.27 14.54
CA LEU A 245 -1.74 7.57 14.68
C LEU A 245 -0.61 8.50 15.14
N ALA A 246 -0.55 9.74 14.64
CA ALA A 246 0.41 10.74 15.10
C ALA A 246 0.17 11.11 16.57
N GLY A 247 -1.09 11.29 16.98
CA GLY A 247 -1.46 11.54 18.37
C GLY A 247 -1.12 10.37 19.29
N LEU A 248 -1.36 9.13 18.85
CA LEU A 248 -0.96 7.94 19.58
C LEU A 248 0.56 7.84 19.72
N PHE A 249 1.30 8.14 18.65
CA PHE A 249 2.76 8.12 18.66
C PHE A 249 3.34 9.18 19.62
N VAL A 250 2.82 10.40 19.56
CA VAL A 250 3.13 11.49 20.50
C VAL A 250 2.89 11.05 21.94
N TYR A 251 1.74 10.43 22.22
CA TYR A 251 1.40 9.94 23.54
C TYR A 251 2.33 8.83 24.04
N ILE A 252 2.77 7.92 23.17
CA ILE A 252 3.67 6.80 23.56
C ILE A 252 5.11 7.28 23.78
N THR A 253 5.54 8.30 23.05
CA THR A 253 6.94 8.75 23.03
C THR A 253 7.22 9.97 23.90
N ASP A 254 6.18 10.59 24.47
CA ASP A 254 6.25 11.86 25.21
C ASP A 254 6.91 13.00 24.41
N MET A 255 6.85 12.93 23.07
CA MET A 255 7.41 13.94 22.17
C MET A 255 6.37 15.00 21.81
N TYR A 256 6.78 16.24 21.52
CA TYR A 256 5.87 17.22 20.95
C TYR A 256 5.53 16.84 19.50
N LEU A 257 4.28 17.07 19.09
CA LEU A 257 3.81 16.79 17.73
C LEU A 257 4.70 17.44 16.66
N VAL A 258 5.13 18.69 16.91
CA VAL A 258 5.99 19.42 15.98
C VAL A 258 7.35 18.74 15.78
N ASP A 259 7.92 18.12 16.82
CA ASP A 259 9.19 17.40 16.73
C ASP A 259 9.05 16.12 15.91
N VAL A 260 7.95 15.39 16.09
CA VAL A 260 7.62 14.20 15.31
C VAL A 260 7.48 14.56 13.82
N LEU A 261 6.73 15.62 13.53
CA LEU A 261 6.55 16.12 12.16
C LEU A 261 7.86 16.62 11.56
N GLN A 262 8.71 17.29 12.35
CA GLN A 262 10.03 17.74 11.90
C GLN A 262 10.93 16.55 11.54
N ILE A 263 10.93 15.48 12.33
CA ILE A 263 11.66 14.25 12.01
C ILE A 263 11.13 13.64 10.70
N LEU A 264 9.81 13.53 10.56
CA LEU A 264 9.17 12.99 9.36
C LEU A 264 9.53 13.78 8.09
N LEU A 265 9.49 15.11 8.17
CA LEU A 265 9.83 15.99 7.05
C LEU A 265 11.32 15.95 6.73
N SER A 266 12.18 15.88 7.76
CA SER A 266 13.62 15.72 7.60
C SER A 266 13.97 14.39 6.92
N ASP A 267 13.34 13.28 7.34
CA ASP A 267 13.52 11.96 6.73
C ASP A 267 13.12 11.96 5.24
N TYR A 268 12.01 12.63 4.90
CA TYR A 268 11.61 12.82 3.50
C TYR A 268 12.62 13.66 2.69
N GLN A 269 13.16 14.74 3.25
CA GLN A 269 14.07 15.62 2.51
C GLN A 269 15.48 15.06 2.36
N VAL A 270 16.02 14.53 3.45
CA VAL A 270 17.43 14.10 3.56
C VAL A 270 17.58 12.66 3.06
N VAL A 271 16.78 11.74 3.60
CA VAL A 271 16.88 10.31 3.32
C VAL A 271 16.08 9.92 2.07
N ARG A 272 15.18 10.80 1.60
CA ARG A 272 14.24 10.51 0.50
C ARG A 272 13.35 9.31 0.82
N SER A 273 12.97 9.22 2.09
CA SER A 273 12.04 8.20 2.58
C SER A 273 10.69 8.27 1.86
N TRP A 274 10.14 7.11 1.52
CA TRP A 274 8.85 7.00 0.84
C TRP A 274 7.66 7.08 1.79
N PHE A 275 7.91 7.11 3.11
CA PHE A 275 6.84 7.01 4.12
C PHE A 275 5.85 8.17 4.03
N LEU A 276 6.33 9.42 3.94
CA LEU A 276 5.45 10.59 3.83
C LEU A 276 4.58 10.52 2.56
N THR A 277 5.19 10.18 1.43
CA THR A 277 4.47 9.99 0.16
C THR A 277 3.38 8.93 0.31
N PHE A 278 3.73 7.77 0.85
CA PHE A 278 2.80 6.66 1.07
C PHE A 278 1.61 7.06 1.96
N VAL A 279 1.88 7.72 3.09
CA VAL A 279 0.81 8.14 4.01
C VAL A 279 -0.17 9.09 3.33
N CYS A 280 0.34 10.11 2.63
CA CYS A 280 -0.51 11.13 2.02
C CYS A 280 -1.24 10.66 0.76
N THR A 281 -0.61 9.85 -0.11
CA THR A 281 -1.19 9.51 -1.42
C THR A 281 -1.91 8.17 -1.46
N VAL A 282 -1.68 7.30 -0.48
CA VAL A 282 -2.25 5.95 -0.44
C VAL A 282 -3.06 5.71 0.84
N TYR A 283 -2.40 5.74 2.01
CA TYR A 283 -3.06 5.34 3.25
C TYR A 283 -4.23 6.26 3.64
N TRP A 284 -3.98 7.56 3.64
CA TRP A 284 -4.96 8.56 4.06
C TRP A 284 -6.17 8.62 3.11
N PRO A 285 -6.00 8.59 1.76
CA PRO A 285 -7.12 8.46 0.83
C PRO A 285 -8.04 7.26 1.07
N ILE A 286 -7.47 6.08 1.32
CA ILE A 286 -8.26 4.87 1.60
C ILE A 286 -9.00 5.03 2.93
N ASN A 287 -8.34 5.58 3.95
CA ASN A 287 -8.96 5.85 5.26
C ASN A 287 -10.13 6.84 5.13
N MET A 288 -9.98 7.92 4.35
CA MET A 288 -11.08 8.85 4.03
C MET A 288 -12.23 8.17 3.29
N ALA A 289 -11.94 7.30 2.32
CA ALA A 289 -12.96 6.55 1.60
C ALA A 289 -13.74 5.60 2.52
N MET A 290 -13.04 4.95 3.47
CA MET A 290 -13.69 4.13 4.51
C MET A 290 -14.50 4.96 5.50
N MET A 291 -14.10 6.20 5.81
CA MET A 291 -14.93 7.11 6.62
C MET A 291 -16.21 7.49 5.88
N ILE A 292 -16.13 7.79 4.58
CA ILE A 292 -17.29 8.10 3.75
C ILE A 292 -18.23 6.90 3.65
N LEU A 293 -17.68 5.68 3.51
CA LEU A 293 -18.43 4.43 3.44
C LEU A 293 -19.42 4.25 4.60
N VAL A 294 -19.03 4.64 5.83
CA VAL A 294 -19.88 4.52 7.04
C VAL A 294 -21.21 5.29 6.92
N PHE A 295 -21.26 6.33 6.08
CA PHE A 295 -22.45 7.17 5.87
C PHE A 295 -23.20 6.87 4.57
N THR A 296 -22.77 5.86 3.80
CA THR A 296 -23.51 5.41 2.62
C THR A 296 -24.76 4.63 3.01
N ASN A 297 -25.69 4.48 2.06
CA ASN A 297 -26.93 3.77 2.32
C ASN A 297 -26.63 2.31 2.67
N ALA A 298 -27.10 1.87 3.84
CA ALA A 298 -27.06 0.47 4.20
C ALA A 298 -28.05 -0.29 3.31
N THR A 299 -27.56 -1.30 2.60
CA THR A 299 -28.44 -2.30 1.98
C THR A 299 -29.09 -3.08 3.13
N SER A 300 -30.31 -2.71 3.49
CA SER A 300 -31.19 -3.51 4.36
C SER A 300 -31.59 -4.80 3.66
#